data_AF-A0A258JZV3-F1
#
_entry.id   AF-A0A258JZV3-F1
#
_cell.length_a   1.000
_cell.length_b   1.000
_cell.length_c   1.000
_cell.angle_alpha   90.00
_cell.angle_beta   90.00
_cell.angle_gamma   90.00
#
_symmetry.space_group_name_H-M   'P 1'
#
loop_
_entity.id
_entity.type
_entity.pdbx_description
1 polymer ?
#
loop_
_entity_poly.entity_id
_entity_poly.type
_entity_poly.pdbx_seq_one_letter_code
_entity_poly.pdbx_strand_id
1 'polypeptide(L)'
;GLCIAHLGHLHHLLTQDHLEALGRIDVVLAPVDGSYTLDLEGMVETLKAINAPLVIPMHYFSTWGLDRFLARLGKEYEITRSATPTVTLSRETLPGKPTVLVLPGR
;
A
#
# COMPACT_ATOMS: atom_id res chain seq x y z
N GLY A 1 -10.02 0.76 -17.62
CA GLY A 1 -8.57 0.65 -17.34
C GLY A 1 -8.35 0.26 -15.90
N LEU A 2 -7.13 -0.12 -15.51
CA LEU A 2 -6.72 -0.29 -14.11
C LEU A 2 -6.10 1.03 -13.63
N CYS A 3 -6.43 1.49 -12.42
CA CYS A 3 -5.85 2.72 -11.86
C CYS A 3 -4.81 2.38 -10.77
N ILE A 4 -3.57 2.80 -10.96
CA ILE A 4 -2.45 2.52 -10.05
C ILE A 4 -1.93 3.84 -9.49
N ALA A 5 -1.97 4.00 -8.17
CA ALA A 5 -1.35 5.13 -7.48
C ALA A 5 0.04 4.74 -6.97
N HIS A 6 1.05 5.52 -7.33
CA HIS A 6 2.39 5.42 -6.76
C HIS A 6 2.61 6.60 -5.81
N LEU A 7 2.64 6.36 -4.49
CA LEU A 7 2.70 7.43 -3.49
C LEU A 7 4.08 8.10 -3.37
N GLY A 8 5.09 7.62 -4.08
CA GLY A 8 6.43 8.23 -4.07
C GLY A 8 7.06 8.19 -2.68
N HIS A 9 7.73 9.27 -2.30
CA HIS A 9 8.13 9.55 -0.92
C HIS A 9 7.10 10.49 -0.28
N LEU A 10 5.92 9.96 0.04
CA LEU A 10 4.88 10.77 0.69
C LEU A 10 5.32 11.11 2.11
N HIS A 11 5.26 12.40 2.49
CA HIS A 11 5.64 12.89 3.83
C HIS A 11 4.48 13.49 4.63
N HIS A 12 3.28 13.55 4.05
CA HIS A 12 2.10 14.15 4.65
C HIS A 12 0.86 13.29 4.39
N LEU A 13 -0.16 13.45 5.23
CA LEU A 13 -1.47 12.86 4.96
C LEU A 13 -2.07 13.41 3.66
N LEU A 14 -2.86 12.60 2.98
CA LEU A 14 -3.68 13.07 1.87
C LEU A 14 -4.87 13.85 2.43
N THR A 15 -5.10 15.04 1.90
CA THR A 15 -6.30 15.82 2.19
C THR A 15 -7.48 15.25 1.41
N GLN A 16 -8.70 15.68 1.76
CA GLN A 16 -9.88 15.32 0.98
C GLN A 16 -9.75 15.73 -0.49
N ASP A 17 -9.27 16.94 -0.78
CA ASP A 17 -9.04 17.41 -2.15
C ASP A 17 -8.06 16.52 -2.92
N HIS A 18 -7.00 16.02 -2.26
CA HIS A 18 -6.08 15.06 -2.88
C HIS A 18 -6.79 13.74 -3.22
N LEU A 19 -7.60 13.22 -2.30
CA LEU A 19 -8.34 11.97 -2.50
C LEU A 19 -9.37 12.10 -3.63
N GLU A 20 -10.07 13.22 -3.69
CA GLU A 20 -11.02 13.53 -4.77
C GLU A 20 -10.32 13.63 -6.12
N ALA A 21 -9.15 14.28 -6.16
CA ALA A 21 -8.35 14.39 -7.38
C ALA A 21 -7.77 13.04 -7.85
N LEU A 22 -7.39 12.15 -6.92
CA LEU A 22 -6.93 10.79 -7.22
C LEU A 22 -8.07 9.91 -7.75
N GLY A 23 -9.28 10.11 -7.21
CA GLY A 23 -10.44 9.29 -7.53
C GLY A 23 -10.25 7.82 -7.14
N ARG A 24 -10.91 6.92 -7.87
CA ARG A 24 -10.88 5.49 -7.56
C ARG A 24 -9.53 4.87 -7.93
N ILE A 25 -8.82 4.37 -6.92
CA ILE A 25 -7.57 3.62 -7.06
C ILE A 25 -7.83 2.12 -6.93
N ASP A 26 -7.26 1.34 -7.85
CA ASP A 26 -7.33 -0.14 -7.82
C ASP A 26 -6.12 -0.74 -7.09
N VAL A 27 -4.94 -0.14 -7.26
CA VAL A 27 -3.69 -0.60 -6.67
C VAL A 27 -2.91 0.60 -6.15
N VAL A 28 -2.43 0.54 -4.91
CA VAL A 28 -1.56 1.57 -4.33
C VAL A 28 -0.19 1.00 -4.00
N LEU A 29 0.85 1.69 -4.48
CA LEU A 29 2.24 1.44 -4.12
C LEU A 29 2.60 2.41 -2.99
N ALA A 30 2.85 1.89 -1.79
CA ALA A 30 2.92 2.69 -0.56
C ALA A 30 4.29 2.58 0.12
N PRO A 31 4.98 3.69 0.40
CA PRO A 31 6.23 3.66 1.15
C PRO A 31 5.97 3.33 2.62
N VAL A 32 6.72 2.40 3.20
CA VAL A 32 6.46 1.90 4.57
C VAL A 32 7.71 1.79 5.45
N ASP A 33 8.72 2.64 5.23
CA ASP A 33 9.86 2.71 6.16
C ASP A 33 9.49 3.36 7.51
N GLY A 34 8.52 4.28 7.52
CA GLY A 34 8.07 4.98 8.72
C GLY A 34 9.11 5.91 9.36
N SER A 35 10.08 6.38 8.56
CA SER A 35 11.22 7.20 9.00
C SER A 35 11.54 8.34 8.03
N TYR A 36 11.95 8.01 6.80
CA TYR A 36 12.18 8.96 5.72
C TYR A 36 10.89 9.31 4.99
N THR A 37 9.85 8.50 5.07
CA THR A 37 8.50 8.86 4.58
C THR A 37 7.56 9.15 5.73
N LEU A 38 6.28 9.37 5.41
CA LEU A 38 5.19 9.42 6.36
C LEU A 38 5.30 8.25 7.36
N ASP A 39 5.02 8.53 8.63
CA ASP A 39 5.07 7.51 9.66
C ASP A 39 4.05 6.39 9.39
N LEU A 40 4.22 5.26 10.09
CA LEU A 40 3.40 4.08 9.83
C LEU A 40 1.92 4.28 10.17
N GLU A 41 1.57 5.17 11.11
CA GLU A 41 0.17 5.40 11.48
C GLU A 41 -0.52 6.27 10.44
N GLY A 42 0.12 7.36 10.03
CA GLY A 42 -0.35 8.20 8.94
C GLY A 42 -0.43 7.46 7.60
N MET A 43 0.48 6.51 7.34
CA MET A 43 0.40 5.64 6.16
C MET A 43 -0.82 4.70 6.24
N VAL A 44 -1.10 4.11 7.39
CA VAL A 44 -2.32 3.30 7.58
C VAL A 44 -3.58 4.12 7.38
N GLU A 45 -3.63 5.34 7.93
CA GLU A 45 -4.73 6.28 7.71
C GLU A 45 -4.91 6.62 6.23
N THR A 46 -3.81 6.94 5.55
CA THR A 46 -3.79 7.23 4.11
C THR A 46 -4.33 6.06 3.29
N LEU A 47 -3.91 4.83 3.59
CA LEU A 47 -4.37 3.63 2.89
C LEU A 47 -5.85 3.34 3.13
N LYS A 48 -6.34 3.55 4.36
CA LYS A 48 -7.77 3.44 4.68
C LYS A 48 -8.60 4.49 3.93
N ALA A 49 -8.09 5.71 3.80
CA ALA A 49 -8.76 6.78 3.06
C ALA A 49 -8.80 6.51 1.55
N ILE A 50 -7.70 5.98 0.97
CA ILE A 50 -7.64 5.57 -0.44
C ILE A 50 -8.55 4.35 -0.70
N ASN A 51 -8.65 3.42 0.25
CA ASN A 51 -9.49 2.22 0.19
C ASN A 51 -9.28 1.39 -1.10
N ALA A 52 -8.02 1.25 -1.52
CA ALA A 52 -7.67 0.43 -2.68
C ALA A 52 -7.81 -1.07 -2.35
N PRO A 53 -8.34 -1.89 -3.27
CA PRO A 53 -8.38 -3.34 -3.10
C PRO A 53 -7.01 -3.97 -2.84
N LEU A 54 -5.96 -3.44 -3.46
CA LEU A 54 -4.60 -3.97 -3.37
C LEU A 54 -3.60 -2.91 -2.94
N VAL A 55 -2.84 -3.21 -1.90
CA VAL A 55 -1.68 -2.44 -1.43
C VAL A 55 -0.41 -3.24 -1.73
N ILE A 56 0.59 -2.60 -2.33
CA ILE A 56 1.94 -3.15 -2.47
C ILE A 56 2.89 -2.24 -1.68
N PRO A 57 3.45 -2.72 -0.56
CA PRO A 57 4.40 -1.93 0.20
C PRO A 57 5.72 -1.80 -0.59
N MET A 58 6.33 -0.64 -0.48
CA MET A 58 7.64 -0.30 -1.04
C MET A 58 8.44 0.53 -0.02
N HIS A 59 9.66 0.93 -0.36
CA HIS A 59 10.53 1.73 0.52
C HIS A 59 10.66 1.15 1.94
N TYR A 60 10.95 -0.14 2.11
CA TYR A 60 11.36 -0.68 3.41
C TYR A 60 12.78 -1.22 3.32
N PHE A 61 13.65 -0.74 4.20
CA PHE A 61 15.08 -1.09 4.21
C PHE A 61 15.39 -2.35 5.01
N SER A 62 14.40 -2.86 5.76
CA SER A 62 14.50 -4.10 6.53
C SER A 62 13.13 -4.75 6.67
N THR A 63 13.13 -6.04 6.98
CA THR A 63 11.91 -6.78 7.33
C THR A 63 11.24 -6.23 8.58
N TRP A 64 12.00 -5.62 9.50
CA TRP A 64 11.45 -5.07 10.74
C TRP A 64 10.46 -3.92 10.51
N GLY A 65 10.79 -2.98 9.61
CA GLY A 65 9.88 -1.88 9.26
C GLY A 65 8.61 -2.39 8.60
N LEU A 66 8.76 -3.32 7.65
CA LEU A 66 7.65 -4.00 6.99
C LEU A 66 6.75 -4.72 8.00
N ASP A 67 7.31 -5.53 8.90
CA ASP A 67 6.51 -6.30 9.86
C ASP A 67 5.76 -5.38 10.83
N ARG A 68 6.35 -4.24 11.21
CA ARG A 68 5.67 -3.21 12.01
C ARG A 68 4.52 -2.54 11.29
N PHE A 69 4.65 -2.32 9.98
CA PHE A 69 3.58 -1.79 9.14
C PHE A 69 2.44 -2.81 9.02
N LEU A 70 2.77 -4.06 8.67
CA LEU A 70 1.80 -5.15 8.55
C LEU A 70 1.03 -5.39 9.86
N ALA A 71 1.70 -5.32 11.00
CA ALA A 71 1.04 -5.44 12.31
C ALA A 71 0.01 -4.34 12.60
N ARG A 72 0.20 -3.12 12.06
CA ARG A 72 -0.72 -1.98 12.27
C ARG A 72 -1.97 -2.03 11.40
N LEU A 73 -1.87 -2.63 10.22
CA LEU A 73 -3.06 -2.89 9.38
C LEU A 73 -4.02 -3.88 10.05
N GLY A 74 -3.51 -4.71 10.97
CA GLY A 74 -4.33 -5.61 11.77
C GLY A 74 -5.05 -6.66 10.93
N LYS A 75 -6.29 -6.98 11.31
CA LYS A 75 -7.12 -7.99 10.65
C LYS A 75 -7.97 -7.44 9.48
N GLU A 76 -7.88 -6.14 9.21
CA GLU A 76 -8.65 -5.49 8.16
C GLU A 76 -8.12 -5.83 6.76
N TYR A 77 -6.85 -6.23 6.66
CA TYR A 77 -6.18 -6.58 5.41
C TYR A 77 -5.75 -8.04 5.41
N GLU A 78 -6.00 -8.75 4.31
CA GLU A 78 -5.36 -10.04 4.05
C GLU A 78 -3.89 -9.80 3.64
N ILE A 79 -2.95 -10.53 4.24
CA ILE A 79 -1.52 -10.38 3.93
C ILE A 79 -1.08 -11.57 3.07
N THR A 80 -0.62 -11.27 1.86
CA THR A 80 -0.05 -12.25 0.93
C THR A 80 1.40 -11.91 0.65
N ARG A 81 2.27 -12.93 0.60
CA ARG A 81 3.67 -12.78 0.20
C ARG A 81 3.89 -13.49 -1.15
N SER A 82 4.45 -12.77 -2.12
CA SER A 82 4.80 -13.33 -3.43
C SER A 82 6.12 -14.10 -3.35
N ALA A 83 6.26 -15.14 -4.18
CA ALA A 83 7.53 -15.81 -4.42
C ALA A 83 8.41 -15.07 -5.44
N THR A 84 7.83 -14.17 -6.25
CA THR A 84 8.50 -13.45 -7.34
C THR A 84 8.50 -11.95 -7.12
N PRO A 85 9.56 -11.22 -7.53
CA PRO A 85 9.66 -9.76 -7.35
C PRO A 85 8.77 -8.96 -8.31
N THR A 86 7.92 -9.65 -9.08
CA THR A 86 7.03 -9.10 -10.09
C THR A 86 5.65 -9.72 -9.94
N VAL A 87 4.61 -8.94 -10.26
CA VAL A 87 3.23 -9.40 -10.32
C VAL A 87 2.56 -8.83 -11.57
N THR A 88 1.75 -9.64 -12.26
CA THR A 88 0.89 -9.20 -13.35
C THR A 88 -0.53 -9.06 -12.80
N LEU A 89 -1.15 -7.90 -13.04
CA LEU A 89 -2.46 -7.56 -12.51
C LEU A 89 -3.43 -7.22 -13.63
N SER A 90 -4.68 -7.66 -13.49
CA SER A 90 -5.83 -7.20 -14.25
C SER A 90 -6.98 -6.87 -13.29
N ARG A 91 -8.06 -6.28 -13.81
CA ARG A 91 -9.23 -5.95 -12.99
C ARG A 91 -9.90 -7.21 -12.43
N GLU A 92 -9.87 -8.30 -13.19
CA GLU A 92 -10.44 -9.60 -12.85
C GLU A 92 -9.62 -10.34 -11.79
N THR A 93 -8.32 -10.05 -11.68
CA THR A 93 -7.43 -10.67 -10.70
C THR A 93 -7.28 -9.84 -9.42
N LEU A 94 -7.95 -8.70 -9.30
CA LEU A 94 -7.93 -7.91 -8.07
C LEU A 94 -8.61 -8.69 -6.94
N PRO A 95 -8.09 -8.61 -5.71
CA PRO A 95 -8.67 -9.30 -4.58
C PRO A 95 -10.04 -8.69 -4.23
N GLY A 96 -10.98 -9.57 -3.83
CA GLY A 96 -12.32 -9.15 -3.40
C GLY A 96 -12.34 -8.55 -1.98
N LYS A 97 -11.23 -8.65 -1.24
CA LYS A 97 -11.03 -8.05 0.08
C LYS A 97 -9.75 -7.20 0.08
N PRO A 98 -9.66 -6.16 0.92
CA PRO A 98 -8.44 -5.38 1.07
C PRO A 98 -7.24 -6.30 1.35
N THR A 99 -6.23 -6.24 0.48
CA THR A 99 -5.09 -7.16 0.53
C THR A 99 -3.79 -6.38 0.44
N VAL A 100 -2.80 -6.78 1.23
CA VAL A 100 -1.40 -6.39 1.07
C VAL A 100 -0.65 -7.50 0.36
N LEU A 101 -0.11 -7.21 -0.82
CA LEU A 101 0.79 -8.12 -1.54
C LEU A 101 2.23 -7.65 -1.35
N VAL A 102 2.97 -8.35 -0.49
CA VAL A 102 4.40 -8.14 -0.30
C VAL A 102 5.17 -8.84 -1.41
N LEU A 103 5.89 -8.08 -2.22
CA LEU A 103 6.84 -8.63 -3.17
C LEU A 103 8.20 -8.84 -2.48
N PRO A 104 8.96 -9.92 -2.81
CA PRO A 104 10.29 -10.11 -2.27
C PRO A 104 11.22 -8.99 -2.74
N GLY A 105 12.03 -8.47 -1.80
CA GLY A 105 13.16 -7.60 -2.13
C GLY A 105 14.24 -8.38 -2.88
N ARG A 106 15.13 -7.67 -3.56
CA ARG A 106 16.38 -8.27 -4.05
C ARG A 106 17.43 -8.30 -2.95
#